data_AF-A0A0C9T6M5-F1
#
_entry.id   AF-A0A0C9T6M5-F1
#
_cell.length_a   1.000
_cell.length_b   1.000
_cell.length_c   1.000
_cell.angle_alpha   90.00
_cell.angle_beta   90.00
_cell.angle_gamma   90.00
#
_symmetry.space_group_name_H-M   'P 1'
#
loop_
_entity.id
_entity.type
_entity.pdbx_description
1 polymer ?
#
loop_
_entity_poly.entity_id
_entity_poly.type
_entity_poly.pdbx_seq_one_letter_code
_entity_poly.pdbx_strand_id
1 'polypeptide(L)'
;SIQGWSVCITFNIYELGTSFSILIILGEAPENPEDWCIEAANRMAGSCANCQNQVNLIDEGFVHLNEGIAELSGLGSFKPYIIHPSLQKKLHWCVQKTGGSPAELESLEVTVVATPLSLPPGSHFPI
;
A
#
# COMPACT_ATOMS: atom_id res chain seq x y z
N SER A 1 -9.30 -21.97 0.73
CA SER A 1 -8.29 -21.15 0.03
C SER A 1 -7.94 -19.97 0.91
N ILE A 2 -6.66 -19.61 0.94
CA ILE A 2 -6.19 -18.35 1.54
C ILE A 2 -6.34 -17.28 0.46
N GLN A 3 -6.50 -16.01 0.81
CA GLN A 3 -6.51 -14.93 -0.17
C GLN A 3 -5.24 -14.09 -0.05
N GLY A 4 -4.55 -13.90 -1.17
CA GLY A 4 -3.53 -12.88 -1.34
C GLY A 4 -4.22 -11.55 -1.64
N TRP A 5 -3.87 -10.52 -0.88
CA TRP A 5 -4.41 -9.16 -1.04
C TRP A 5 -3.28 -8.25 -1.49
N SER A 6 -3.50 -7.47 -2.54
CA SER A 6 -2.51 -6.52 -3.05
C SER A 6 -3.18 -5.25 -3.55
N VAL A 7 -2.45 -4.14 -3.48
CA VAL A 7 -2.80 -2.90 -4.16
C VAL A 7 -2.04 -2.85 -5.47
N CYS A 8 -2.74 -2.66 -6.56
CA CYS A 8 -2.19 -2.33 -7.87
C CYS A 8 -2.26 -0.81 -8.04
N ILE A 9 -1.14 -0.20 -8.39
CA ILE A 9 -1.05 1.24 -8.59
C ILE A 9 -0.71 1.49 -10.05
N THR A 10 -1.54 2.26 -10.72
CA THR A 10 -1.35 2.69 -12.11
C THR A 10 -1.46 4.20 -12.21
N PHE A 11 -0.57 4.84 -12.98
CA PHE A 11 -0.50 6.29 -13.14
C PHE A 11 0.29 6.67 -14.40
N ASN A 12 0.20 7.92 -14.82
CA ASN A 12 1.03 8.49 -15.87
C ASN A 12 2.34 9.05 -15.27
N ILE A 13 3.45 8.35 -15.54
CA ILE A 13 4.78 8.69 -15.03
C ILE A 13 5.26 10.11 -15.40
N TYR A 14 4.72 10.69 -16.48
CA TYR A 14 5.13 12.01 -16.97
C TYR A 14 4.25 13.16 -16.48
N GLU A 15 3.16 12.88 -15.76
CA GLU A 15 2.16 13.89 -15.39
C GLU A 15 2.76 15.02 -14.53
N LEU A 16 3.61 14.69 -13.57
CA LEU A 16 4.21 15.68 -12.67
C LEU A 16 5.51 16.30 -13.21
N GLY A 17 6.07 15.77 -14.31
CA GLY A 17 7.33 16.24 -14.89
C GLY A 17 8.55 16.15 -13.96
N THR A 18 8.42 15.48 -12.82
CA THR A 18 9.46 15.29 -11.79
C THR A 18 9.27 13.95 -11.11
N SER A 19 10.30 13.48 -10.40
CA SER A 19 10.22 12.26 -9.60
C SER A 19 9.32 12.44 -8.37
N PHE A 20 8.61 11.38 -8.02
CA PHE A 20 7.71 11.32 -6.86
C PHE A 20 7.64 9.89 -6.32
N SER A 21 7.08 9.75 -5.13
CA SER A 21 6.76 8.50 -4.47
C SER A 21 5.26 8.44 -4.21
N ILE A 22 4.67 7.24 -4.32
CA ILE A 22 3.30 6.96 -3.88
C ILE A 22 3.40 6.15 -2.60
N LEU A 23 2.79 6.66 -1.53
CA LEU A 23 2.80 6.04 -0.22
C LEU A 23 1.45 5.34 -0.01
N ILE A 24 1.48 4.03 0.25
CA ILE A 24 0.29 3.26 0.64
C ILE A 24 0.33 3.07 2.15
N ILE A 25 -0.75 3.49 2.81
CA ILE A 25 -0.87 3.50 4.26
C ILE A 25 -2.06 2.64 4.63
N LEU A 26 -1.84 1.68 5.53
CA LEU A 26 -2.87 0.80 6.04
C LEU A 26 -2.98 0.99 7.55
N GLY A 27 -4.05 1.61 8.03
CA GLY A 27 -4.19 1.96 9.45
C GLY A 27 -5.20 3.06 9.73
N GLU A 28 -5.12 3.63 10.93
CA GLU A 28 -5.82 4.87 11.24
C GLU A 28 -5.12 6.03 10.55
N ALA A 29 -5.88 6.78 9.78
CA ALA A 29 -5.43 8.00 9.11
C ALA A 29 -5.64 9.22 10.02
N PRO A 30 -4.74 10.20 9.98
CA PRO A 30 -5.00 11.55 10.45
C PRO A 30 -6.28 12.13 9.85
N GLU A 31 -6.92 13.07 10.55
CA GLU A 31 -8.17 13.68 10.09
C GLU A 31 -7.98 14.50 8.81
N ASN A 32 -6.77 15.04 8.58
CA ASN A 32 -6.41 15.80 7.40
C ASN A 32 -5.54 14.95 6.43
N PRO A 33 -5.95 14.79 5.15
CA PRO A 33 -5.19 14.05 4.15
C PRO A 33 -3.76 14.54 3.92
N GLU A 34 -3.48 15.84 4.08
CA GLU A 34 -2.12 16.39 3.93
C GLU A 34 -1.16 15.86 5.01
N ASP A 35 -1.68 15.58 6.20
CA ASP A 35 -0.91 15.04 7.31
C ASP A 35 -0.53 13.57 7.08
N TRP A 36 -1.22 12.86 6.18
CA TRP A 36 -0.92 11.45 5.87
C TRP A 36 0.49 11.29 5.30
N CYS A 37 0.85 12.18 4.37
CA CYS A 37 2.16 12.20 3.73
C CYS A 37 3.27 12.56 4.72
N ILE A 38 2.99 13.47 5.65
CA ILE A 38 3.94 13.87 6.70
C ILE A 38 4.14 12.73 7.70
N GLU A 39 3.07 12.10 8.18
CA GLU A 39 3.17 10.99 9.12
C GLU A 39 3.84 9.75 8.51
N ALA A 40 3.51 9.41 7.26
CA ALA A 40 4.15 8.30 6.56
C ALA A 40 5.65 8.54 6.41
N ALA A 41 6.05 9.76 6.00
CA ALA A 41 7.45 10.14 5.93
C ALA A 41 8.15 10.07 7.31
N ASN A 42 7.50 10.52 8.38
CA ASN A 42 8.05 10.48 9.74
C ASN A 42 8.20 9.05 10.28
N ARG A 43 7.22 8.17 10.05
CA ARG A 43 7.30 6.75 10.43
C ARG A 43 8.42 6.03 9.69
N MET A 44 8.62 6.35 8.41
CA MET A 44 9.77 5.85 7.66
C MET A 44 11.08 6.40 8.24
N ALA A 45 11.18 7.69 8.52
CA ALA A 45 12.41 8.30 9.05
C ALA A 45 12.81 7.74 10.43
N GLY A 46 11.84 7.51 11.32
CA GLY A 46 12.09 6.98 12.68
C GLY A 46 12.50 5.50 12.70
N SER A 47 12.20 4.73 11.65
CA SER A 47 12.45 3.28 11.58
C SER A 47 13.76 2.93 10.84
N CYS A 48 14.52 3.93 10.36
CA CYS A 48 15.36 3.71 9.19
C CYS A 48 16.82 4.15 9.34
N ALA A 49 17.66 3.24 9.85
CA ALA A 49 19.11 3.29 9.61
C ALA A 49 19.51 2.64 8.27
N ASN A 50 18.64 1.81 7.66
CA ASN A 50 19.04 0.85 6.60
C ASN A 50 18.16 0.87 5.32
N CYS A 51 17.07 1.63 5.24
CA CYS A 51 16.06 1.50 4.16
C CYS A 51 16.35 2.29 2.88
N GLN A 52 17.60 2.75 2.67
CA GLN A 52 18.03 3.20 1.34
C GLN A 52 17.89 2.10 0.27
N ASN A 53 17.76 0.82 0.67
CA ASN A 53 17.62 -0.32 -0.24
C ASN A 53 16.19 -0.90 -0.38
N GLN A 54 15.17 -0.30 0.25
CA GLN A 54 13.77 -0.78 0.16
C GLN A 54 12.78 0.29 -0.32
N VAL A 55 13.28 1.33 -0.99
CA VAL A 55 12.42 2.17 -1.81
C VAL A 55 12.17 1.38 -3.09
N ASN A 56 11.12 0.55 -3.07
CA ASN A 56 10.57 -0.04 -4.28
C ASN A 56 10.13 1.12 -5.18
N LEU A 57 11.04 1.57 -6.03
CA LEU A 57 10.77 2.50 -7.11
C LEU A 57 9.85 1.73 -8.08
N ILE A 58 8.57 2.06 -8.01
CA ILE A 58 7.51 1.36 -8.70
C ILE A 58 7.03 2.27 -9.83
N ASP A 59 7.40 1.96 -11.07
CA ASP A 59 6.83 2.58 -12.28
C ASP A 59 5.45 1.99 -12.63
N GLU A 60 5.15 0.80 -12.09
CA GLU A 60 3.87 0.11 -12.07
C GLU A 60 4.04 -0.99 -11.01
N GLY A 61 3.17 -1.11 -10.00
CA GLY A 61 3.53 -2.04 -8.94
C GLY A 61 2.49 -2.38 -7.91
N PHE A 62 2.82 -3.51 -7.31
CA PHE A 62 1.98 -4.26 -6.41
C PHE A 62 2.52 -4.07 -5.00
N VAL A 63 1.65 -3.60 -4.10
CA VAL A 63 1.94 -3.57 -2.66
C VAL A 63 1.16 -4.70 -2.01
N HIS A 64 1.87 -5.69 -1.45
CA HIS A 64 1.24 -6.80 -0.74
C HIS A 64 0.67 -6.31 0.60
N LEU A 65 -0.60 -6.61 0.86
CA LEU A 65 -1.31 -6.13 2.05
C LEU A 65 -1.42 -7.18 3.15
N ASN A 66 -1.11 -8.45 2.89
CA ASN A 66 -1.39 -9.54 3.82
C ASN A 66 -0.78 -9.36 5.21
N GLU A 67 0.47 -8.87 5.29
CA GLU A 67 1.15 -8.62 6.57
C GLU A 67 0.48 -7.48 7.33
N GLY A 68 0.28 -6.32 6.70
CA GLY A 68 -0.42 -5.20 7.34
C GLY A 68 -1.88 -5.52 7.71
N ILE A 69 -2.57 -6.35 6.92
CA ILE A 69 -3.91 -6.86 7.27
C ILE A 69 -3.84 -7.78 8.50
N ALA A 70 -2.79 -8.60 8.63
CA ALA A 70 -2.59 -9.45 9.81
C ALA A 70 -2.28 -8.62 11.07
N GLU A 71 -1.51 -7.54 10.91
CA GLU A 71 -1.16 -6.61 11.99
C GLU A 71 -2.34 -5.73 12.43
N LEU A 72 -3.28 -5.43 11.52
CA LEU A 72 -4.60 -4.89 11.84
C LEU A 72 -5.40 -5.90 12.68
N SER A 73 -5.03 -5.97 13.95
CA SER A 73 -5.55 -6.89 14.96
C SER A 73 -7.08 -6.85 14.96
N GLY A 74 -7.71 -8.02 14.78
CA GLY A 74 -9.17 -8.18 14.86
C GLY A 74 -9.86 -8.66 13.58
N LEU A 75 -9.20 -8.64 12.42
CA LEU A 75 -9.72 -9.24 11.19
C LEU A 75 -9.48 -10.76 11.24
N GLY A 76 -10.32 -11.49 11.97
CA GLY A 76 -10.17 -12.96 12.20
C GLY A 76 -10.23 -13.85 10.94
N SER A 77 -10.18 -13.28 9.73
CA SER A 77 -10.15 -13.99 8.45
C SER A 77 -9.86 -13.04 7.28
N PHE A 78 -9.09 -13.52 6.28
CA PHE A 78 -8.81 -12.83 5.00
C PHE A 78 -9.95 -12.92 3.97
N LYS A 79 -11.21 -13.04 4.42
CA LYS A 79 -12.34 -13.22 3.50
C LYS A 79 -12.79 -11.87 2.94
N PRO A 80 -13.22 -11.79 1.66
CA PRO A 80 -13.55 -10.52 1.01
C PRO A 80 -14.54 -9.66 1.78
N TYR A 81 -15.60 -10.25 2.35
CA TYR A 81 -16.62 -9.50 3.08
C TYR A 81 -16.15 -8.92 4.43
N ILE A 82 -15.03 -9.40 4.97
CA ILE A 82 -14.40 -8.87 6.20
C ILE A 82 -13.35 -7.82 5.83
N ILE A 83 -12.54 -8.13 4.82
CA ILE A 83 -11.41 -7.29 4.42
C ILE A 83 -11.89 -6.06 3.66
N HIS A 84 -12.83 -6.19 2.73
CA HIS A 84 -13.29 -5.09 1.88
C HIS A 84 -13.80 -3.89 2.68
N PRO A 85 -14.71 -4.03 3.66
CA PRO A 85 -15.13 -2.88 4.47
C PRO A 85 -14.01 -2.28 5.33
N SER A 86 -13.02 -3.10 5.73
CA SER A 86 -11.88 -2.60 6.50
C SER A 86 -10.92 -1.80 5.64
N LEU A 87 -10.61 -2.28 4.43
CA LEU A 87 -9.73 -1.57 3.50
C LEU A 87 -10.37 -0.26 3.05
N GLN A 88 -11.68 -0.24 2.79
CA GLN A 88 -12.40 1.01 2.46
C GLN A 88 -12.24 2.10 3.53
N LYS A 89 -12.03 1.72 4.80
CA LYS A 89 -11.92 2.68 5.92
C LYS A 89 -10.49 3.00 6.32
N LYS A 90 -9.54 2.12 6.01
CA LYS A 90 -8.18 2.14 6.57
C LYS A 90 -7.08 2.14 5.52
N LEU A 91 -7.41 1.94 4.25
CA LEU A 91 -6.46 2.03 3.16
C LEU A 91 -6.47 3.47 2.65
N HIS A 92 -5.32 4.11 2.79
CA HIS A 92 -5.08 5.48 2.40
C HIS A 92 -3.86 5.53 1.48
N TRP A 93 -3.77 6.58 0.66
CA TRP A 93 -2.62 6.83 -0.17
C TRP A 93 -2.36 8.32 -0.32
N CYS A 94 -1.11 8.68 -0.62
CA CYS A 94 -0.75 10.03 -0.99
C CYS A 94 0.47 10.03 -1.92
N VAL A 95 0.64 11.12 -2.67
CA VAL A 95 1.77 11.30 -3.60
C VAL A 95 2.70 12.36 -3.02
N GLN A 96 4.01 12.11 -3.05
CA GLN A 96 5.02 13.00 -2.51
C GLN A 96 6.14 13.23 -3.54
N LYS A 97 6.39 14.49 -3.92
CA LYS A 97 7.48 14.83 -4.84
C LYS A 97 8.84 14.65 -4.19
N THR A 98 9.89 14.49 -4.99
CA THR A 98 11.28 14.59 -4.53
C THR A 98 11.53 15.96 -3.92
N GLY A 99 11.57 16.04 -2.59
CA GLY A 99 11.56 17.29 -1.82
C GLY A 99 10.57 17.27 -0.65
N GLY A 100 9.69 16.28 -0.60
CA GLY A 100 8.81 16.02 0.53
C GLY A 100 7.45 16.72 0.47
N SER A 101 7.23 17.60 -0.52
CA SER A 101 5.95 18.27 -0.72
C SER A 101 4.88 17.30 -1.23
N PRO A 102 3.65 17.34 -0.67
CA PRO A 102 2.53 16.58 -1.21
C PRO A 102 2.20 17.02 -2.63
N ALA A 103 1.65 16.10 -3.41
CA ALA A 103 1.18 16.33 -4.76
C ALA A 103 -0.08 15.51 -5.04
N GLU A 104 -0.75 15.85 -6.12
CA GLU A 104 -1.87 15.10 -6.66
C GLU A 104 -1.51 14.58 -8.04
N LEU A 105 -2.07 13.42 -8.39
CA LEU A 105 -1.98 12.80 -9.70
C LEU A 105 -3.40 12.48 -10.16
N GLU A 106 -3.88 13.16 -11.19
CA GLU A 106 -5.21 12.92 -11.77
C GLU A 106 -5.28 11.53 -12.43
N SER A 107 -4.15 11.05 -12.98
CA SER A 107 -4.07 9.71 -13.56
C SER A 107 -3.93 8.57 -12.54
N LEU A 108 -3.84 8.89 -11.24
CA LEU A 108 -3.62 7.87 -10.22
C LEU A 108 -4.86 7.00 -10.02
N GLU A 109 -4.69 5.71 -10.29
CA GLU A 109 -5.65 4.68 -9.95
C GLU A 109 -5.02 3.68 -8.95
N VAL A 110 -5.78 3.42 -7.89
CA VAL A 110 -5.40 2.52 -6.80
C VAL A 110 -6.45 1.42 -6.73
N THR A 111 -6.09 0.21 -7.17
CA THR A 111 -7.00 -0.94 -7.23
C THR A 111 -6.61 -1.98 -6.20
N VAL A 112 -7.57 -2.48 -5.41
CA VAL A 112 -7.32 -3.63 -4.53
C VAL A 112 -7.69 -4.92 -5.24
N VAL A 113 -6.75 -5.85 -5.31
CA VAL A 113 -6.93 -7.17 -5.92
C VAL A 113 -6.85 -8.27 -4.85
N ALA A 114 -7.81 -9.18 -4.90
CA ALA A 114 -7.85 -10.39 -4.09
C ALA A 114 -7.60 -11.61 -4.98
N THR A 115 -6.45 -12.26 -4.82
CA THR A 115 -6.08 -13.46 -5.56
C THR A 115 -6.32 -14.69 -4.70
N PRO A 116 -7.14 -15.66 -5.13
CA PRO A 116 -7.25 -16.94 -4.44
C PRO A 116 -5.89 -17.66 -4.47
N LEU A 117 -5.38 -18.03 -3.28
CA LEU A 117 -4.17 -18.83 -3.12
C LEU A 117 -4.53 -20.23 -2.63
N SER A 118 -3.92 -21.22 -3.24
CA SER A 118 -4.03 -22.62 -2.87
C SER A 118 -2.63 -23.22 -2.65
N LEU A 119 -2.47 -24.04 -1.62
CA LEU A 119 -1.22 -24.77 -1.38
C LEU A 119 -1.51 -26.28 -1.52
N PRO A 120 -1.26 -26.87 -2.69
CA PRO A 120 -1.49 -28.29 -2.90
C PRO A 120 -0.66 -29.15 -1.93
N PRO A 121 -1.16 -30.32 -1.51
CA PRO A 121 -0.39 -31.26 -0.70
C PRO A 121 0.95 -31.60 -1.36
N GLY A 122 2.04 -31.45 -0.63
CA GLY A 122 3.40 -31.69 -1.13
C GLY A 122 4.03 -30.52 -1.91
N SER A 123 3.31 -29.41 -2.10
CA SER A 123 3.89 -28.18 -2.65
C SER A 123 4.56 -27.34 -1.55
N HIS A 124 5.66 -26.69 -1.91
CA HIS A 124 6.33 -25.69 -1.07
C HIS A 124 5.87 -24.26 -1.36
N PHE A 125 5.21 -24.02 -2.51
CA PHE A 125 4.78 -22.70 -2.94
C PHE A 125 3.28 -22.68 -3.28
N PRO A 126 2.57 -21.60 -2.92
CA PRO A 126 1.17 -21.43 -3.28
C PRO A 126 1.01 -21.17 -4.78
N ILE A 127 -0.11 -21.64 -5.34
CA ILE A 127 -0.59 -21.40 -6.72
C ILE A 127 -1.96 -20.74 -6.72
#